data_AF-D1BTK1-F1
#
_entry.id   AF-D1BTK1-F1
#
_cell.length_a   1.000
_cell.length_b   1.000
_cell.length_c   1.000
_cell.angle_alpha   90.00
_cell.angle_beta   90.00
_cell.angle_gamma   90.00
#
_symmetry.space_group_name_H-M   'P 1'
#
loop_
_entity.id
_entity.type
_entity.pdbx_description
1 polymer ?
#
loop_
_entity_poly.entity_id
_entity_poly.type
_entity_poly.pdbx_seq_one_letter_code
_entity_poly.pdbx_strand_id
1 'polypeptide(L)'
;MVLTTVIVDDVARTLNLVGPRPSGHVRQAVVWAALVDELTGTPVTGRVRVTGSTPGLSACSHRPSGVAGLVGVPSRTFPRLDAQPYPVDVQLVADGYLPWTATVDVPEQAGFPEMFDAVRLGEVRLRRRPVQLEVYVVRLTGADRLEPVAGARVEITRVWRTVAAQATVGEAPRMLSLRQGVAQAWPTGTELESVLLMPDPSPEARLARGTAAGERRLELDRLGTFATGDVVRLDKSDPERLELLRVEVPPGADQPASPATLTTSIPTRVRHAAGADAHRFLAPVSADPDATLTELAAPGDTTVFVDDLSSLQDQDIVRASGPGSADEYLDSRKYRAVTDAAGRARLPELARVAFVEVTATAGVQSTSARLAPDYSRRSDVLHLVLPS
;
A
#
# COMPACT_ATOMS: atom_id res chain seq x y z
N MET A 1 -26.68 -32.10 25.25
CA MET A 1 -25.32 -32.66 25.34
C MET A 1 -25.37 -33.75 26.39
N VAL A 2 -25.30 -35.02 26.00
CA VAL A 2 -25.38 -36.14 26.95
C VAL A 2 -23.95 -36.50 27.34
N LEU A 3 -23.48 -35.94 28.46
CA LEU A 3 -22.24 -36.38 29.09
C LEU A 3 -22.57 -37.66 29.84
N THR A 4 -21.89 -38.76 29.51
CA THR A 4 -22.04 -40.01 30.26
C THR A 4 -20.80 -40.20 31.09
N THR A 5 -20.97 -40.16 32.41
CA THR A 5 -19.89 -40.51 33.34
C THR A 5 -19.89 -42.03 33.51
N VAL A 6 -18.78 -42.66 33.18
CA VAL A 6 -18.51 -44.07 33.47
C VAL A 6 -17.38 -44.16 34.48
N ILE A 7 -17.53 -45.05 35.45
CA ILE A 7 -16.49 -45.32 36.45
C ILE A 7 -15.71 -46.55 35.97
N VAL A 8 -14.41 -46.42 35.80
CA VAL A 8 -13.48 -47.51 35.45
C VAL A 8 -12.34 -47.47 36.46
N ASP A 9 -12.13 -48.58 37.18
CA ASP A 9 -11.11 -48.71 38.24
C ASP A 9 -11.18 -47.58 39.29
N ASP A 10 -12.38 -47.31 39.81
CA ASP A 10 -12.67 -46.20 40.75
C ASP A 10 -12.36 -44.78 40.23
N VAL A 11 -12.09 -44.62 38.93
CA VAL A 11 -11.93 -43.32 38.29
C VAL A 11 -13.17 -42.97 37.48
N ALA A 12 -13.86 -41.89 37.88
CA ALA A 12 -14.95 -41.31 37.11
C ALA A 12 -14.40 -40.64 35.85
N ARG A 13 -14.70 -41.24 34.68
CA ARG A 13 -14.38 -40.68 33.36
C ARG A 13 -15.64 -40.14 32.73
N THR A 14 -15.61 -38.90 32.27
CA THR A 14 -16.72 -38.33 31.50
C THR A 14 -16.46 -38.56 30.02
N LEU A 15 -17.28 -39.41 29.40
CA LEU A 15 -17.20 -39.72 27.97
C LEU A 15 -18.27 -38.94 27.19
N ASN A 16 -17.88 -38.43 26.04
CA ASN A 16 -18.81 -38.00 25.02
C ASN A 16 -19.11 -39.23 24.12
N LEU A 17 -20.28 -39.84 24.31
CA LEU A 17 -20.69 -41.04 23.54
C LEU A 17 -21.22 -40.72 22.13
N VAL A 18 -21.34 -39.44 21.80
CA VAL A 18 -21.55 -39.02 20.41
C VAL A 18 -20.18 -39.09 19.75
N GLY A 19 -20.01 -39.95 18.75
CA GLY A 19 -18.75 -40.18 18.03
C GLY A 19 -18.06 -38.89 17.54
N PRO A 20 -16.84 -38.99 16.97
CA PRO A 20 -16.09 -37.80 16.55
C PRO A 20 -16.98 -36.90 15.71
N ARG A 21 -17.11 -35.64 16.13
CA ARG A 21 -17.92 -34.68 15.38
C ARG A 21 -17.27 -34.46 14.01
N PRO A 22 -18.05 -34.40 12.92
CA PRO A 22 -17.57 -33.94 11.62
C PRO A 22 -16.73 -32.68 11.77
N SER A 23 -15.60 -32.61 11.07
CA SER A 23 -14.67 -31.48 11.20
C SER A 23 -15.37 -30.15 10.91
N GLY A 24 -16.23 -30.11 9.89
CA GLY A 24 -17.04 -28.95 9.55
C GLY A 24 -18.03 -28.50 10.64
N HIS A 25 -18.32 -29.34 11.64
CA HIS A 25 -19.19 -29.01 12.79
C HIS A 25 -18.41 -28.48 14.01
N VAL A 26 -17.08 -28.48 13.95
CA VAL A 26 -16.22 -27.98 15.03
C VAL A 26 -15.79 -26.55 14.73
N ARG A 27 -15.68 -25.73 15.79
CA ARG A 27 -15.12 -24.39 15.65
C ARG A 27 -13.61 -24.50 15.41
N GLN A 28 -13.15 -24.08 14.24
CA GLN A 28 -11.75 -24.19 13.84
C GLN A 28 -11.31 -23.03 12.93
N ALA A 29 -10.03 -23.01 12.55
CA ALA A 29 -9.52 -22.06 11.57
C ALA A 29 -10.19 -22.28 10.22
N VAL A 30 -10.56 -21.20 9.55
CA VAL A 30 -11.12 -21.21 8.20
C VAL A 30 -10.13 -20.64 7.21
N VAL A 31 -9.55 -19.48 7.54
CA VAL A 31 -8.43 -18.88 6.82
C VAL A 31 -7.38 -18.49 7.84
N TRP A 32 -6.10 -18.75 7.57
CA TRP A 32 -5.01 -18.30 8.44
C TRP A 32 -3.70 -18.06 7.69
N ALA A 33 -2.88 -17.19 8.25
CA ALA A 33 -1.56 -16.81 7.76
C ALA A 33 -0.54 -16.73 8.90
N ALA A 34 0.73 -16.93 8.58
CA ALA A 34 1.86 -16.50 9.41
C ALA A 34 2.27 -15.10 8.95
N LEU A 35 2.19 -14.11 9.83
CA LEU A 35 2.53 -12.72 9.51
C LEU A 35 3.99 -12.47 9.83
N VAL A 36 4.74 -12.08 8.81
CA VAL A 36 6.16 -11.79 8.92
C VAL A 36 6.45 -10.38 8.41
N ASP A 37 7.48 -9.75 8.96
CA ASP A 37 7.96 -8.46 8.48
C ASP A 37 8.73 -8.63 7.17
N GLU A 38 8.35 -7.89 6.13
CA GLU A 38 8.98 -7.96 4.79
C GLU A 38 10.51 -7.76 4.84
N LEU A 39 11.01 -6.91 5.74
CA LEU A 39 12.42 -6.52 5.79
C LEU A 39 13.28 -7.52 6.58
N THR A 40 12.73 -8.10 7.65
CA THR A 40 13.49 -8.95 8.56
C THR A 40 13.19 -10.44 8.39
N GLY A 41 12.05 -10.80 7.79
CA GLY A 41 11.54 -12.18 7.74
C GLY A 41 11.10 -12.73 9.10
N THR A 42 11.09 -11.90 10.16
CA THR A 42 10.70 -12.35 11.51
C THR A 42 9.20 -12.22 11.73
N PRO A 43 8.58 -13.07 12.57
CA PRO A 43 7.17 -12.93 12.94
C PRO A 43 6.85 -11.55 13.52
N VAL A 44 5.68 -11.03 13.17
CA VAL A 44 5.17 -9.77 13.71
C VAL A 44 4.76 -9.96 15.18
N THR A 45 5.38 -9.21 16.08
CA THR A 45 5.19 -9.33 17.54
C THR A 45 4.14 -8.39 18.12
N GLY A 46 3.68 -7.41 17.33
CA GLY A 46 2.67 -6.43 17.71
C GLY A 46 1.24 -6.99 17.80
N ARG A 47 0.29 -6.15 18.22
CA ARG A 47 -1.13 -6.51 18.20
C ARG A 47 -1.60 -6.61 16.74
N VAL A 48 -2.06 -7.80 16.36
CA VAL A 48 -2.72 -8.02 15.07
C VAL A 48 -4.24 -7.92 15.27
N ARG A 49 -4.88 -7.10 14.46
CA ARG A 49 -6.33 -7.06 14.28
C ARG A 49 -6.67 -7.76 12.97
N VAL A 50 -7.55 -8.75 13.06
CA VAL A 50 -8.14 -9.39 11.88
C VAL A 50 -9.57 -8.91 11.75
N THR A 51 -10.00 -8.64 10.53
CA THR A 51 -11.39 -8.31 10.19
C THR A 51 -11.79 -9.06 8.93
N GLY A 52 -13.07 -9.41 8.83
CA GLY A 52 -13.67 -10.01 7.65
C GLY A 52 -15.16 -9.69 7.60
N SER A 53 -15.72 -9.71 6.40
CA SER A 53 -17.13 -9.39 6.14
C SER A 53 -18.04 -10.63 6.27
N THR A 54 -17.49 -11.84 6.17
CA THR A 54 -18.23 -13.10 6.13
C THR A 54 -18.93 -13.41 7.46
N PRO A 55 -20.28 -13.47 7.50
CA PRO A 55 -21.02 -13.79 8.72
C PRO A 55 -20.65 -15.16 9.29
N GLY A 56 -20.63 -15.30 10.62
CA GLY A 56 -20.30 -16.57 11.29
C GLY A 56 -18.81 -16.85 11.46
N LEU A 57 -17.93 -16.01 10.89
CA LEU A 57 -16.50 -16.01 11.18
C LEU A 57 -16.16 -15.00 12.29
N SER A 58 -15.08 -15.25 13.00
CA SER A 58 -14.55 -14.39 14.04
C SER A 58 -13.04 -14.27 13.91
N ALA A 59 -12.51 -13.09 14.21
CA ALA A 59 -11.08 -12.84 14.24
C ALA A 59 -10.37 -13.70 15.29
N CYS A 60 -9.19 -14.22 14.94
CA CYS A 60 -8.27 -14.88 15.86
C CYS A 60 -6.82 -14.47 15.55
N SER A 61 -6.01 -14.29 16.60
CA SER A 61 -4.58 -13.98 16.47
C SER A 61 -3.81 -14.59 17.64
N HIS A 62 -2.66 -15.19 17.39
CA HIS A 62 -1.77 -15.77 18.39
C HIS A 62 -0.44 -15.02 18.45
N ARG A 63 -0.12 -14.44 19.62
CA ARG A 63 0.84 -13.33 19.75
C ARG A 63 2.34 -13.67 19.88
N PRO A 64 2.80 -14.90 20.14
CA PRO A 64 4.21 -15.21 19.91
C PRO A 64 4.53 -15.56 18.46
N SER A 65 3.59 -16.21 17.76
CA SER A 65 3.89 -16.86 16.48
C SER A 65 3.57 -16.00 15.25
N GLY A 66 3.01 -14.80 15.44
CA GLY A 66 2.52 -13.97 14.35
C GLY A 66 1.40 -14.63 13.54
N VAL A 67 0.72 -15.64 14.07
CA VAL A 67 -0.35 -16.35 13.33
C VAL A 67 -1.67 -15.63 13.52
N ALA A 68 -2.36 -15.33 12.42
CA ALA A 68 -3.63 -14.62 12.45
C ALA A 68 -4.57 -15.13 11.37
N GLY A 69 -5.88 -15.01 11.60
CA GLY A 69 -6.88 -15.48 10.66
C GLY A 69 -8.31 -15.37 11.16
N LEU A 70 -9.20 -16.06 10.46
CA LEU A 70 -10.61 -16.18 10.77
C LEU A 70 -10.93 -17.59 11.24
N VAL A 71 -11.71 -17.69 12.32
CA VAL A 71 -12.19 -18.95 12.90
C VAL A 71 -13.71 -18.97 12.90
N GLY A 72 -14.31 -20.14 12.73
CA GLY A 72 -15.76 -20.29 12.68
C GLY A 72 -16.17 -21.75 12.72
N VAL A 73 -17.46 -22.01 12.56
CA VAL A 73 -17.99 -23.37 12.37
C VAL A 73 -18.30 -23.54 10.88
N PRO A 74 -17.45 -24.22 10.10
CA PRO A 74 -17.54 -24.22 8.64
C PRO A 74 -18.93 -24.58 8.08
N SER A 75 -19.60 -25.59 8.63
CA SER A 75 -20.97 -25.99 8.23
C SER A 75 -22.04 -24.91 8.38
N ARG A 76 -21.84 -23.95 9.29
CA ARG A 76 -22.75 -22.81 9.47
C ARG A 76 -22.41 -21.66 8.53
N THR A 77 -21.13 -21.46 8.25
CA THR A 77 -20.65 -20.38 7.38
C THR A 77 -20.79 -20.74 5.90
N PHE A 78 -20.53 -22.00 5.54
CA PHE A 78 -20.46 -22.52 4.18
C PHE A 78 -21.32 -23.78 4.05
N PRO A 79 -22.66 -23.65 4.06
CA PRO A 79 -23.57 -24.80 4.16
C PRO A 79 -23.52 -25.75 2.95
N ARG A 80 -22.94 -25.32 1.83
CA ARG A 80 -22.81 -26.11 0.60
C ARG A 80 -21.36 -26.19 0.11
N LEU A 81 -20.39 -26.26 1.02
CA LEU A 81 -18.98 -26.31 0.65
C LEU A 81 -18.62 -27.59 -0.13
N ASP A 82 -19.47 -28.60 -0.09
CA ASP A 82 -19.40 -29.82 -0.90
C ASP A 82 -19.76 -29.62 -2.39
N ALA A 83 -20.34 -28.48 -2.76
CA ALA A 83 -20.83 -28.25 -4.12
C ALA A 83 -20.47 -26.87 -4.72
N GLN A 84 -19.86 -25.98 -3.93
CA GLN A 84 -19.41 -24.67 -4.43
C GLN A 84 -18.32 -24.06 -3.53
N PRO A 85 -17.43 -23.22 -4.09
CA PRO A 85 -16.50 -22.42 -3.31
C PRO A 85 -17.18 -21.21 -2.66
N TYR A 86 -16.53 -20.62 -1.66
CA TYR A 86 -17.00 -19.40 -1.00
C TYR A 86 -15.87 -18.37 -0.89
N PRO A 87 -16.07 -17.12 -1.36
CA PRO A 87 -15.11 -16.06 -1.13
C PRO A 87 -15.18 -15.56 0.32
N VAL A 88 -14.02 -15.31 0.91
CA VAL A 88 -13.86 -14.79 2.26
C VAL A 88 -12.94 -13.58 2.22
N ASP A 89 -13.47 -12.41 2.57
CA ASP A 89 -12.66 -11.21 2.70
C ASP A 89 -11.88 -11.24 4.02
N VAL A 90 -10.58 -11.03 3.94
CA VAL A 90 -9.69 -10.96 5.09
C VAL A 90 -8.90 -9.67 5.03
N GLN A 91 -8.94 -8.91 6.11
CA GLN A 91 -8.03 -7.80 6.35
C GLN A 91 -7.24 -8.05 7.62
N LEU A 92 -5.92 -7.86 7.52
CA LEU A 92 -4.94 -8.02 8.57
C LEU A 92 -4.28 -6.67 8.81
N VAL A 93 -4.36 -6.19 10.06
CA VAL A 93 -3.78 -4.91 10.47
C VAL A 93 -2.87 -5.16 11.66
N ALA A 94 -1.62 -4.70 11.56
CA ALA A 94 -0.67 -4.70 12.66
C ALA A 94 -0.11 -3.28 12.86
N ASP A 95 0.15 -2.90 14.10
CA ASP A 95 0.70 -1.58 14.44
C ASP A 95 2.06 -1.39 13.76
N GLY A 96 2.26 -0.25 13.09
CA GLY A 96 3.48 0.05 12.32
C GLY A 96 3.53 -0.52 10.90
N TYR A 97 2.53 -1.31 10.49
CA TYR A 97 2.44 -1.88 9.15
C TYR A 97 1.29 -1.27 8.33
N LEU A 98 1.37 -1.41 7.01
CA LEU A 98 0.27 -1.18 6.10
C LEU A 98 -0.76 -2.32 6.24
N PRO A 99 -2.08 -2.03 6.15
CA PRO A 99 -3.09 -3.08 6.12
C PRO A 99 -2.88 -4.03 4.95
N TRP A 100 -2.95 -5.32 5.20
CA TRP A 100 -3.03 -6.33 4.13
C TRP A 100 -4.49 -6.74 3.95
N THR A 101 -4.98 -6.72 2.72
CA THR A 101 -6.37 -7.10 2.40
C THR A 101 -6.37 -8.07 1.23
N ALA A 102 -7.16 -9.12 1.31
CA ALA A 102 -7.40 -10.04 0.20
C ALA A 102 -8.79 -10.66 0.29
N THR A 103 -9.34 -11.03 -0.87
CA THR A 103 -10.46 -11.97 -0.96
C THR A 103 -9.87 -13.35 -1.25
N VAL A 104 -10.19 -14.31 -0.39
CA VAL A 104 -9.63 -15.66 -0.40
C VAL A 104 -10.74 -16.65 -0.66
N ASP A 105 -10.60 -17.49 -1.68
CA ASP A 105 -11.55 -18.56 -1.94
C ASP A 105 -11.33 -19.74 -1.00
N VAL A 106 -12.39 -20.12 -0.28
CA VAL A 106 -12.49 -21.43 0.36
C VAL A 106 -12.98 -22.41 -0.70
N PRO A 107 -12.12 -23.32 -1.20
CA PRO A 107 -12.46 -24.18 -2.32
C PRO A 107 -13.54 -25.19 -1.94
N GLU A 108 -14.24 -25.72 -2.94
CA GLU A 108 -15.17 -26.84 -2.77
C GLU A 108 -14.44 -28.06 -2.17
N GLN A 109 -15.10 -28.75 -1.23
CA GLN A 109 -14.57 -29.92 -0.53
C GLN A 109 -15.62 -31.04 -0.53
N ALA A 110 -15.51 -31.97 -1.47
CA ALA A 110 -16.49 -33.05 -1.67
C ALA A 110 -16.75 -33.94 -0.43
N GLY A 111 -15.83 -33.95 0.55
CA GLY A 111 -15.98 -34.69 1.82
C GLY A 111 -16.57 -33.87 2.97
N PHE A 112 -17.14 -32.70 2.68
CA PHE A 112 -17.75 -31.82 3.68
C PHE A 112 -19.17 -32.27 4.04
N PRO A 113 -19.58 -32.22 5.33
CA PRO A 113 -18.90 -31.63 6.48
C PRO A 113 -18.00 -32.58 7.29
N GLU A 114 -17.89 -33.85 6.91
CA GLU A 114 -17.09 -34.86 7.60
C GLU A 114 -15.62 -34.43 7.73
N MET A 115 -15.06 -33.92 6.64
CA MET A 115 -13.73 -33.32 6.55
C MET A 115 -13.84 -31.82 6.28
N PHE A 116 -12.87 -31.07 6.77
CA PHE A 116 -12.72 -29.66 6.46
C PHE A 116 -11.24 -29.28 6.51
N ASP A 117 -10.74 -28.78 5.39
CA ASP A 117 -9.40 -28.23 5.27
C ASP A 117 -9.47 -26.69 5.28
N ALA A 118 -8.78 -26.08 6.25
CA ALA A 118 -8.67 -24.64 6.32
C ALA A 118 -7.76 -24.09 5.20
N VAL A 119 -8.07 -22.89 4.70
CA VAL A 119 -7.21 -22.21 3.74
C VAL A 119 -5.99 -21.64 4.45
N ARG A 120 -4.81 -22.12 4.08
CA ARG A 120 -3.52 -21.61 4.56
C ARG A 120 -2.95 -20.64 3.54
N LEU A 121 -2.84 -19.38 3.93
CA LEU A 121 -2.25 -18.31 3.10
C LEU A 121 -0.71 -18.36 3.06
N GLY A 122 -0.09 -19.19 3.91
CA GLY A 122 1.35 -19.25 4.05
C GLY A 122 1.89 -18.06 4.83
N GLU A 123 3.03 -17.54 4.39
CA GLU A 123 3.62 -16.32 4.95
C GLU A 123 3.03 -15.09 4.26
N VAL A 124 2.40 -14.21 5.04
CA VAL A 124 1.99 -12.90 4.58
C VAL A 124 3.04 -11.90 5.04
N ARG A 125 3.81 -11.37 4.08
CA ARG A 125 4.83 -10.35 4.32
C ARG A 125 4.15 -8.99 4.50
N LEU A 126 4.09 -8.52 5.75
CA LEU A 126 3.58 -7.19 6.06
C LEU A 126 4.65 -6.14 5.76
N ARG A 127 4.20 -5.06 5.13
CA ARG A 127 5.02 -3.91 4.77
C ARG A 127 4.92 -2.86 5.85
N ARG A 128 6.06 -2.33 6.29
CA ARG A 128 6.08 -1.24 7.29
C ARG A 128 5.51 0.03 6.67
N ARG A 129 4.89 0.88 7.51
CA ARG A 129 4.47 2.22 7.08
C ARG A 129 5.70 3.04 6.67
N PRO A 130 5.58 3.97 5.72
CA PRO A 130 6.69 4.79 5.30
C PRO A 130 7.25 5.67 6.43
N VAL A 131 8.53 6.01 6.30
CA VAL A 131 9.23 6.95 7.18
C VAL A 131 9.82 8.10 6.37
N GLN A 132 9.67 9.31 6.89
CA GLN A 132 10.26 10.51 6.30
C GLN A 132 11.75 10.60 6.68
N LEU A 133 12.65 10.67 5.69
CA LEU A 133 14.07 10.93 5.95
C LEU A 133 14.35 12.43 5.88
N GLU A 134 14.77 13.01 7.00
CA GLU A 134 15.30 14.36 7.08
C GLU A 134 16.83 14.30 7.10
N VAL A 135 17.47 15.12 6.26
CA VAL A 135 18.93 15.15 6.13
C VAL A 135 19.43 16.54 6.48
N TYR A 136 20.46 16.62 7.32
CA TYR A 136 21.16 17.84 7.65
C TYR A 136 22.61 17.75 7.19
N VAL A 137 22.98 18.59 6.22
CA VAL A 137 24.32 18.64 5.64
C VAL A 137 25.07 19.83 6.21
N VAL A 138 26.24 19.56 6.79
CA VAL A 138 27.14 20.54 7.38
C VAL A 138 28.55 20.36 6.87
N ARG A 139 29.37 21.40 6.97
CA ARG A 139 30.82 21.35 6.75
C ARG A 139 31.53 21.75 8.04
N LEU A 140 32.68 21.13 8.32
CA LEU A 140 33.58 21.58 9.36
C LEU A 140 34.45 22.73 8.83
N THR A 141 34.34 23.91 9.45
CA THR A 141 35.20 25.05 9.15
C THR A 141 36.57 24.91 9.82
N GLY A 142 37.57 25.71 9.41
CA GLY A 142 38.92 25.69 10.01
C GLY A 142 38.99 26.08 11.49
N ALA A 143 37.88 26.46 12.11
CA ALA A 143 37.74 26.74 13.55
C ALA A 143 36.89 25.67 14.28
N ASP A 144 36.77 24.47 13.70
CA ASP A 144 35.96 23.34 14.19
C ASP A 144 34.48 23.68 14.42
N ARG A 145 33.94 24.68 13.71
CA ARG A 145 32.51 25.01 13.73
C ARG A 145 31.79 24.31 12.60
N LEU A 146 30.63 23.75 12.91
CA LEU A 146 29.70 23.21 11.91
C LEU A 146 28.96 24.35 11.23
N GLU A 147 29.09 24.45 9.92
CA GLU A 147 28.37 25.40 9.08
C GLU A 147 27.37 24.65 8.18
N PRO A 148 26.09 25.05 8.13
CA PRO A 148 25.11 24.44 7.23
C PRO A 148 25.50 24.66 5.77
N VAL A 149 25.34 23.61 4.95
CA VAL A 149 25.68 23.69 3.51
C VAL A 149 24.40 23.76 2.70
N ALA A 150 24.09 24.96 2.19
CA ALA A 150 22.98 25.19 1.28
C ALA A 150 23.28 24.70 -0.13
N GLY A 151 22.26 24.23 -0.86
CA GLY A 151 22.40 23.81 -2.26
C GLY A 151 23.12 22.46 -2.45
N ALA A 152 23.39 21.71 -1.38
CA ALA A 152 23.95 20.36 -1.49
C ALA A 152 22.89 19.41 -2.05
N ARG A 153 23.28 18.59 -3.03
CA ARG A 153 22.44 17.51 -3.55
C ARG A 153 22.52 16.33 -2.59
N VAL A 154 21.37 15.88 -2.10
CA VAL A 154 21.21 14.71 -1.25
C VAL A 154 20.49 13.63 -2.04
N GLU A 155 21.00 12.40 -2.03
CA GLU A 155 20.44 11.28 -2.79
C GLU A 155 20.65 9.95 -2.07
N ILE A 156 19.68 9.04 -2.18
CA ILE A 156 19.91 7.63 -1.81
C ILE A 156 20.67 6.98 -2.97
N THR A 157 21.90 6.53 -2.72
CA THR A 157 22.81 5.98 -3.74
C THR A 157 22.91 4.47 -3.73
N ARG A 158 22.54 3.81 -2.62
CA ARG A 158 22.45 2.35 -2.51
C ARG A 158 21.33 1.93 -1.58
N VAL A 159 20.79 0.74 -1.81
CA VAL A 159 19.74 0.14 -0.97
C VAL A 159 20.04 -1.33 -0.64
N TRP A 160 19.52 -1.77 0.50
CA TRP A 160 19.45 -3.18 0.89
C TRP A 160 18.02 -3.48 1.30
N ARG A 161 17.34 -4.37 0.58
CA ARG A 161 15.90 -4.62 0.77
C ARG A 161 15.59 -5.46 2.00
N THR A 162 16.52 -6.29 2.46
CA THR A 162 16.34 -7.13 3.64
C THR A 162 17.49 -6.98 4.63
N VAL A 163 17.23 -7.30 5.90
CA VAL A 163 18.27 -7.28 6.94
C VAL A 163 19.36 -8.31 6.66
N ALA A 164 19.00 -9.46 6.11
CA ALA A 164 19.95 -10.50 5.73
C ALA A 164 20.95 -10.03 4.66
N ALA A 165 20.56 -9.09 3.80
CA ALA A 165 21.43 -8.56 2.76
C ALA A 165 22.46 -7.53 3.26
N GLN A 166 22.43 -7.09 4.53
CA GLN A 166 23.27 -5.98 5.02
C GLN A 166 24.79 -6.14 4.78
N ALA A 167 25.27 -7.38 4.71
CA ALA A 167 26.68 -7.72 4.53
C ALA A 167 27.10 -7.77 3.04
N THR A 168 26.17 -7.64 2.10
CA THR A 168 26.46 -7.61 0.66
C THR A 168 26.74 -6.19 0.19
N VAL A 169 27.23 -6.06 -1.05
CA VAL A 169 27.24 -4.77 -1.76
C VAL A 169 25.78 -4.32 -1.96
N GLY A 170 25.52 -3.04 -1.73
CA GLY A 170 24.18 -2.47 -1.90
C GLY A 170 23.79 -2.36 -3.36
N GLU A 171 22.51 -2.53 -3.63
CA GLU A 171 21.91 -2.44 -4.96
C GLU A 171 21.77 -0.97 -5.39
N ALA A 172 21.78 -0.72 -6.70
CA ALA A 172 21.42 0.60 -7.22
C ALA A 172 19.97 0.95 -6.85
N PRO A 173 19.66 2.21 -6.53
CA PRO A 173 18.37 2.64 -6.00
C PRO A 173 17.34 2.78 -7.13
N ARG A 174 16.93 1.66 -7.73
CA ARG A 174 15.87 1.62 -8.76
C ARG A 174 14.49 1.67 -8.13
N MET A 175 14.25 2.75 -7.39
CA MET A 175 13.03 2.97 -6.64
C MET A 175 12.45 4.35 -6.91
N LEU A 176 11.12 4.40 -6.98
CA LEU A 176 10.34 5.60 -7.21
C LEU A 176 9.42 5.80 -6.01
N SER A 177 9.34 7.03 -5.52
CA SER A 177 8.39 7.41 -4.49
C SER A 177 7.08 7.87 -5.12
N LEU A 178 5.96 7.40 -4.60
CA LEU A 178 4.61 7.74 -5.05
C LEU A 178 3.89 8.43 -3.89
N ARG A 179 3.58 9.72 -4.05
CA ARG A 179 3.19 10.60 -2.94
C ARG A 179 2.02 10.07 -2.09
N GLN A 180 1.00 9.52 -2.74
CA GLN A 180 -0.23 9.05 -2.08
C GLN A 180 -0.23 7.53 -1.84
N GLY A 181 0.82 6.85 -2.30
CA GLY A 181 0.86 5.41 -2.46
C GLY A 181 -0.15 4.89 -3.50
N VAL A 182 0.00 3.62 -3.87
CA VAL A 182 -0.89 2.98 -4.84
C VAL A 182 -2.27 2.68 -4.23
N ALA A 183 -3.36 2.88 -4.97
CA ALA A 183 -4.74 2.62 -4.55
C ALA A 183 -5.07 1.13 -4.62
N GLN A 184 -4.52 0.45 -5.61
CA GLN A 184 -4.75 -0.95 -5.94
C GLN A 184 -3.42 -1.67 -6.10
N ALA A 185 -3.46 -2.99 -6.11
CA ALA A 185 -2.25 -3.78 -6.33
C ALA A 185 -1.77 -3.64 -7.77
N TRP A 186 -0.49 -3.37 -7.97
CA TRP A 186 0.17 -3.40 -9.27
C TRP A 186 1.07 -4.64 -9.34
N PRO A 187 0.72 -5.65 -10.16
CA PRO A 187 1.55 -6.85 -10.29
C PRO A 187 2.94 -6.53 -10.84
N THR A 188 3.90 -7.42 -10.61
CA THR A 188 5.20 -7.39 -11.33
C THR A 188 4.94 -7.37 -12.83
N GLY A 189 5.67 -6.53 -13.57
CA GLY A 189 5.43 -6.33 -14.99
C GLY A 189 4.47 -5.19 -15.32
N THR A 190 3.89 -4.51 -14.32
CA THR A 190 3.12 -3.28 -14.56
C THR A 190 4.03 -2.22 -15.18
N GLU A 191 3.57 -1.63 -16.27
CA GLU A 191 4.24 -0.59 -17.03
C GLU A 191 4.00 0.77 -16.38
N LEU A 192 5.06 1.56 -16.26
CA LEU A 192 5.00 2.94 -15.80
C LEU A 192 5.47 3.85 -16.94
N GLU A 193 4.68 4.87 -17.24
CA GLU A 193 5.02 5.92 -18.20
C GLU A 193 4.80 7.30 -17.58
N SER A 194 5.71 8.24 -17.85
CA SER A 194 5.54 9.64 -17.55
C SER A 194 4.54 10.25 -18.53
N VAL A 195 3.49 10.86 -18.00
CA VAL A 195 2.42 11.45 -18.81
C VAL A 195 2.35 12.96 -18.62
N LEU A 196 2.22 13.66 -19.74
CA LEU A 196 1.87 15.08 -19.72
C LEU A 196 0.34 15.21 -19.71
N LEU A 197 -0.22 15.61 -18.58
CA LEU A 197 -1.64 15.91 -18.48
C LEU A 197 -1.92 17.32 -19.03
N MET A 198 -2.63 17.38 -20.16
CA MET A 198 -3.04 18.65 -20.77
C MET A 198 -4.34 19.15 -20.15
N PRO A 199 -4.34 20.29 -19.44
CA PRO A 199 -5.54 20.80 -18.78
C PRO A 199 -6.57 21.21 -19.83
N ASP A 200 -7.84 20.83 -19.60
CA ASP A 200 -8.94 21.31 -20.43
C ASP A 200 -9.23 22.78 -20.08
N PRO A 201 -9.39 23.68 -21.07
CA PRO A 201 -9.63 25.10 -20.82
C PRO A 201 -11.06 25.41 -20.34
N SER A 202 -11.93 24.41 -20.24
CA SER A 202 -13.30 24.60 -19.75
C SER A 202 -13.31 25.09 -18.29
N PRO A 203 -14.37 25.80 -17.87
CA PRO A 203 -14.55 26.18 -16.48
C PRO A 203 -14.45 24.96 -15.56
N GLU A 204 -13.69 25.13 -14.49
CA GLU A 204 -13.50 24.10 -13.46
C GLU A 204 -14.83 23.72 -12.81
N ALA A 205 -15.09 22.43 -12.70
CA ALA A 205 -16.21 21.91 -11.94
C ALA A 205 -15.83 21.79 -10.47
N ARG A 206 -16.83 21.64 -9.60
CA ARG A 206 -16.60 21.35 -8.18
C ARG A 206 -17.45 20.18 -7.74
N LEU A 207 -17.02 19.52 -6.67
CA LEU A 207 -17.83 18.53 -6.01
C LEU A 207 -19.10 19.18 -5.44
N ALA A 208 -20.28 18.84 -5.97
CA ALA A 208 -21.57 19.27 -5.43
C ALA A 208 -21.77 18.75 -3.99
N ARG A 209 -21.26 17.54 -3.75
CA ARG A 209 -21.25 16.88 -2.45
C ARG A 209 -19.87 16.31 -2.17
N GLY A 210 -19.44 16.36 -0.90
CA GLY A 210 -18.20 15.72 -0.49
C GLY A 210 -18.26 14.20 -0.69
N THR A 211 -17.16 13.61 -1.12
CA THR A 211 -17.00 12.17 -1.33
C THR A 211 -16.19 11.58 -0.16
N ALA A 212 -16.62 10.42 0.34
CA ALA A 212 -15.80 9.65 1.27
C ALA A 212 -14.63 8.99 0.52
N ALA A 213 -13.63 8.51 1.28
CA ALA A 213 -12.64 7.58 0.73
C ALA A 213 -13.33 6.25 0.37
N GLY A 214 -12.93 5.62 -0.72
CA GLY A 214 -13.51 4.38 -1.22
C GLY A 214 -14.66 4.58 -2.21
N GLU A 215 -15.08 5.81 -2.49
CA GLU A 215 -16.17 6.11 -3.40
C GLU A 215 -15.65 6.26 -4.84
N ARG A 216 -16.43 5.76 -5.81
CA ARG A 216 -16.12 5.90 -7.25
C ARG A 216 -17.01 6.93 -7.95
N ARG A 217 -18.13 7.29 -7.32
CA ARG A 217 -19.13 8.20 -7.90
C ARG A 217 -18.89 9.59 -7.36
N LEU A 218 -18.58 10.54 -8.24
CA LEU A 218 -18.36 11.92 -7.89
C LEU A 218 -19.55 12.75 -8.40
N GLU A 219 -20.24 13.42 -7.47
CA GLU A 219 -21.30 14.37 -7.80
C GLU A 219 -20.68 15.74 -8.04
N LEU A 220 -20.80 16.25 -9.26
CA LEU A 220 -20.30 17.56 -9.68
C LEU A 220 -21.42 18.59 -9.75
N ASP A 221 -21.10 19.84 -9.43
CA ASP A 221 -22.03 20.99 -9.52
C ASP A 221 -22.37 21.37 -10.97
N ARG A 222 -21.52 20.96 -11.91
CA ARG A 222 -21.71 21.11 -13.35
C ARG A 222 -21.10 19.94 -14.12
N LEU A 223 -21.72 19.60 -15.25
CA LEU A 223 -21.29 18.54 -16.16
C LEU A 223 -19.88 18.78 -16.71
N GLY A 224 -19.61 20.00 -17.20
CA GLY A 224 -18.41 20.26 -18.00
C GLY A 224 -18.41 19.49 -19.32
N THR A 225 -17.23 18.99 -19.70
CA THR A 225 -16.95 18.31 -20.99
C THR A 225 -16.27 16.95 -20.80
N PHE A 226 -16.36 16.35 -19.61
CA PHE A 226 -15.73 15.06 -19.29
C PHE A 226 -16.19 13.95 -20.24
N ALA A 227 -15.23 13.16 -20.71
CA ALA A 227 -15.41 11.97 -21.53
C ALA A 227 -14.76 10.74 -20.87
N THR A 228 -15.16 9.54 -21.30
CA THR A 228 -14.47 8.30 -20.90
C THR A 228 -12.98 8.41 -21.25
N GLY A 229 -12.11 8.08 -20.31
CA GLY A 229 -10.67 8.10 -20.47
C GLY A 229 -9.99 9.39 -20.04
N ASP A 230 -10.73 10.48 -19.87
CA ASP A 230 -10.19 11.72 -19.30
C ASP A 230 -9.70 11.48 -17.86
N VAL A 231 -8.87 12.39 -17.36
CA VAL A 231 -8.40 12.38 -15.97
C VAL A 231 -9.03 13.54 -15.23
N VAL A 232 -9.65 13.28 -14.08
CA VAL A 232 -10.12 14.31 -13.16
C VAL A 232 -9.09 14.49 -12.05
N ARG A 233 -8.68 15.75 -11.82
CA ARG A 233 -7.87 16.15 -10.68
C ARG A 233 -8.75 16.77 -9.60
N LEU A 234 -8.72 16.20 -8.40
CA LEU A 234 -9.42 16.73 -7.24
C LEU A 234 -8.49 17.55 -6.34
N ASP A 235 -9.03 18.53 -5.60
CA ASP A 235 -8.35 19.24 -4.50
C ASP A 235 -6.97 19.83 -4.87
N LYS A 236 -6.86 20.48 -6.04
CA LYS A 236 -5.58 21.00 -6.57
C LYS A 236 -4.77 21.89 -5.62
N SER A 237 -5.44 22.56 -4.67
CA SER A 237 -4.83 23.47 -3.71
C SER A 237 -4.30 22.79 -2.45
N ASP A 238 -4.68 21.53 -2.22
CA ASP A 238 -4.25 20.74 -1.08
C ASP A 238 -3.46 19.52 -1.56
N PRO A 239 -2.12 19.59 -1.56
CA PRO A 239 -1.27 18.50 -2.02
C PRO A 239 -1.43 17.17 -1.26
N GLU A 240 -1.97 17.18 -0.05
CA GLU A 240 -2.26 15.96 0.72
C GLU A 240 -3.58 15.30 0.33
N ARG A 241 -4.45 16.05 -0.35
CA ARG A 241 -5.77 15.58 -0.81
C ARG A 241 -5.90 15.58 -2.31
N LEU A 242 -4.89 16.03 -3.06
CA LEU A 242 -4.88 15.99 -4.50
C LEU A 242 -5.13 14.54 -4.96
N GLU A 243 -5.97 14.28 -5.94
CA GLU A 243 -6.09 12.92 -6.53
C GLU A 243 -6.27 13.04 -8.04
N LEU A 244 -5.68 12.11 -8.79
CA LEU A 244 -5.82 12.01 -10.24
C LEU A 244 -6.53 10.69 -10.57
N LEU A 245 -7.75 10.78 -11.08
CA LEU A 245 -8.63 9.63 -11.30
C LEU A 245 -9.08 9.57 -12.76
N ARG A 246 -8.99 8.40 -13.39
CA ARG A 246 -9.49 8.21 -14.75
C ARG A 246 -11.02 8.15 -14.72
N VAL A 247 -11.67 8.87 -15.63
CA VAL A 247 -13.11 8.80 -15.84
C VAL A 247 -13.44 7.51 -16.60
N GLU A 248 -14.20 6.62 -15.96
CA GLU A 248 -14.71 5.41 -16.59
C GLU A 248 -16.05 5.69 -17.27
N VAL A 249 -16.99 6.23 -16.49
CA VAL A 249 -18.33 6.62 -16.98
C VAL A 249 -18.44 8.14 -16.88
N PRO A 250 -18.48 8.86 -18.01
CA PRO A 250 -18.67 10.29 -18.00
C PRO A 250 -20.09 10.61 -17.50
N PRO A 251 -20.29 11.84 -17.04
CA PRO A 251 -21.59 12.23 -16.56
C PRO A 251 -22.64 12.27 -17.68
N GLY A 252 -23.84 11.75 -17.41
CA GLY A 252 -24.92 11.59 -18.40
C GLY A 252 -25.89 12.76 -18.50
N ALA A 253 -25.45 14.02 -18.33
CA ALA A 253 -26.34 15.18 -18.44
C ALA A 253 -26.31 15.81 -19.84
N ASP A 254 -27.45 16.30 -20.31
CA ASP A 254 -27.59 16.87 -21.66
C ASP A 254 -27.16 18.35 -21.73
N GLN A 255 -26.89 19.00 -20.59
CA GLN A 255 -26.52 20.41 -20.51
C GLN A 255 -25.21 20.61 -19.72
N PRO A 256 -24.19 21.28 -20.28
CA PRO A 256 -22.87 21.49 -19.64
C PRO A 256 -22.88 22.20 -18.28
N ALA A 257 -23.97 22.89 -17.93
CA ALA A 257 -24.13 23.62 -16.68
C ALA A 257 -24.94 22.85 -15.62
N SER A 258 -25.55 21.71 -15.97
CA SER A 258 -26.35 20.94 -15.02
C SER A 258 -25.47 20.12 -14.09
N PRO A 259 -25.86 19.92 -12.82
CA PRO A 259 -25.21 18.97 -11.93
C PRO A 259 -25.19 17.58 -12.55
N ALA A 260 -24.11 16.85 -12.32
CA ALA A 260 -23.94 15.54 -12.95
C ALA A 260 -23.08 14.60 -12.12
N THR A 261 -23.20 13.30 -12.35
CA THR A 261 -22.44 12.28 -11.64
C THR A 261 -21.49 11.59 -12.61
N LEU A 262 -20.19 11.62 -12.33
CA LEU A 262 -19.20 10.82 -13.06
C LEU A 262 -18.78 9.61 -12.21
N THR A 263 -18.32 8.54 -12.87
CA THR A 263 -17.73 7.37 -12.19
C THR A 263 -16.26 7.22 -12.60
N THR A 264 -15.39 7.04 -11.60
CA THR A 264 -13.95 6.83 -11.80
C THR A 264 -13.59 5.35 -11.88
N SER A 265 -12.48 5.05 -12.56
CA SER A 265 -11.97 3.68 -12.74
C SER A 265 -11.54 3.02 -11.42
N ILE A 266 -11.00 3.81 -10.50
CA ILE A 266 -10.61 3.42 -9.14
C ILE A 266 -11.32 4.30 -8.11
N PRO A 267 -11.56 3.81 -6.88
CA PRO A 267 -12.15 4.63 -5.82
C PRO A 267 -11.18 5.72 -5.34
N THR A 268 -11.72 6.81 -4.81
CA THR A 268 -10.94 7.85 -4.11
C THR A 268 -10.17 7.27 -2.93
N ARG A 269 -8.93 7.69 -2.71
CA ARG A 269 -8.10 7.25 -1.58
C ARG A 269 -8.40 8.03 -0.31
N VAL A 270 -8.72 9.31 -0.45
CA VAL A 270 -9.01 10.23 0.65
C VAL A 270 -10.41 10.79 0.55
N ARG A 271 -10.83 11.45 1.63
CA ARG A 271 -12.09 12.20 1.66
C ARG A 271 -11.89 13.55 0.97
N HIS A 272 -12.79 13.90 0.05
CA HIS A 272 -12.87 15.24 -0.53
C HIS A 272 -14.09 16.00 0.01
N ALA A 273 -13.97 17.32 0.13
CA ALA A 273 -15.03 18.16 0.70
C ALA A 273 -16.04 18.56 -0.38
N ALA A 274 -17.27 18.90 0.02
CA ALA A 274 -18.16 19.62 -0.90
C ALA A 274 -17.51 20.95 -1.29
N GLY A 275 -17.61 21.32 -2.57
CA GLY A 275 -16.95 22.49 -3.14
C GLY A 275 -15.48 22.29 -3.49
N ALA A 276 -14.89 21.10 -3.26
CA ALA A 276 -13.54 20.81 -3.73
C ALA A 276 -13.47 20.91 -5.25
N ASP A 277 -12.37 21.48 -5.75
CA ASP A 277 -12.15 21.68 -7.17
C ASP A 277 -11.99 20.32 -7.89
N ALA A 278 -12.61 20.20 -9.07
CA ALA A 278 -12.56 19.04 -9.96
C ALA A 278 -12.17 19.49 -11.37
N HIS A 279 -10.87 19.43 -11.67
CA HIS A 279 -10.31 19.91 -12.93
C HIS A 279 -10.11 18.76 -13.91
N ARG A 280 -10.69 18.89 -15.10
CA ARG A 280 -10.51 17.97 -16.21
C ARG A 280 -9.15 18.11 -16.88
N PHE A 281 -8.53 16.97 -17.17
CA PHE A 281 -7.44 16.80 -18.10
C PHE A 281 -7.90 15.87 -19.22
N LEU A 282 -7.48 16.17 -20.45
CA LEU A 282 -7.75 15.31 -21.59
C LEU A 282 -7.08 13.94 -21.39
N ALA A 283 -7.71 12.89 -21.90
CA ALA A 283 -7.12 11.55 -21.91
C ALA A 283 -5.68 11.60 -22.46
N PRO A 284 -4.67 11.16 -21.70
CA PRO A 284 -3.29 11.18 -22.17
C PRO A 284 -3.12 10.20 -23.32
N VAL A 285 -2.31 10.60 -24.30
CA VAL A 285 -1.92 9.71 -25.40
C VAL A 285 -0.96 8.67 -24.82
N SER A 286 -1.22 7.39 -25.12
CA SER A 286 -0.32 6.31 -24.70
C SER A 286 1.07 6.51 -25.29
N ALA A 287 2.10 6.32 -24.47
CA ALA A 287 3.49 6.29 -24.91
C ALA A 287 4.06 4.88 -24.72
N ASP A 288 5.32 4.70 -25.11
CA ASP A 288 6.08 3.53 -24.68
C ASP A 288 6.38 3.64 -23.18
N PRO A 289 6.41 2.52 -22.43
CA PRO A 289 6.70 2.56 -21.00
C PRO A 289 8.12 3.05 -20.73
N ASP A 290 8.26 3.93 -19.74
CA ASP A 290 9.56 4.42 -19.26
C ASP A 290 10.24 3.43 -18.32
N ALA A 291 9.45 2.62 -17.63
CA ALA A 291 9.91 1.64 -16.68
C ALA A 291 8.87 0.53 -16.45
N THR A 292 9.32 -0.60 -15.89
CA THR A 292 8.47 -1.71 -15.50
C THR A 292 8.67 -2.05 -14.02
N LEU A 293 7.59 -2.33 -13.30
CA LEU A 293 7.68 -2.83 -11.93
C LEU A 293 8.39 -4.17 -11.88
N THR A 294 9.44 -4.25 -11.06
CA THR A 294 10.17 -5.50 -10.80
C THR A 294 9.55 -6.30 -9.66
N GLU A 295 8.69 -5.66 -8.86
CA GLU A 295 7.97 -6.28 -7.76
C GLU A 295 6.53 -5.77 -7.67
N LEU A 296 5.67 -6.60 -7.07
CA LEU A 296 4.32 -6.21 -6.68
C LEU A 296 4.34 -4.93 -5.82
N ALA A 297 3.62 -3.90 -6.25
CA ALA A 297 3.19 -2.80 -5.37
C ALA A 297 1.81 -3.15 -4.81
N ALA A 298 1.60 -3.05 -3.50
CA ALA A 298 0.30 -3.31 -2.87
C ALA A 298 -0.32 -2.01 -2.39
N PRO A 299 -1.66 -1.96 -2.22
CA PRO A 299 -2.35 -0.75 -1.78
C PRO A 299 -1.66 -0.09 -0.57
N GLY A 300 -1.39 1.21 -0.70
CA GLY A 300 -0.70 2.03 0.30
C GLY A 300 0.82 2.10 0.18
N ASP A 301 1.44 1.32 -0.71
CA ASP A 301 2.89 1.44 -0.97
C ASP A 301 3.22 2.79 -1.57
N THR A 302 4.04 3.58 -0.86
CA THR A 302 4.61 4.84 -1.35
C THR A 302 5.97 4.66 -2.01
N THR A 303 6.55 3.45 -1.98
CA THR A 303 7.82 3.12 -2.63
C THR A 303 7.62 1.92 -3.54
N VAL A 304 7.93 2.10 -4.83
CA VAL A 304 7.88 1.03 -5.82
C VAL A 304 9.26 0.78 -6.42
N PHE A 305 9.50 -0.46 -6.86
CA PHE A 305 10.78 -0.88 -7.45
C PHE A 305 10.60 -1.12 -8.94
N VAL A 306 11.51 -0.57 -9.74
CA VAL A 306 11.46 -0.58 -11.20
C VAL A 306 12.74 -1.15 -11.79
N ASP A 307 12.73 -1.48 -13.07
CA ASP A 307 13.89 -1.98 -13.81
C ASP A 307 14.85 -0.85 -14.25
N ASP A 308 14.32 0.32 -14.60
CA ASP A 308 15.06 1.52 -14.97
C ASP A 308 14.38 2.81 -14.45
N LEU A 309 15.19 3.87 -14.26
CA LEU A 309 14.76 5.22 -13.89
C LEU A 309 15.26 6.28 -14.88
N SER A 310 15.95 5.89 -15.95
CA SER A 310 16.67 6.81 -16.82
C SER A 310 15.74 7.79 -17.56
N SER A 311 14.59 7.31 -18.04
CA SER A 311 13.60 8.11 -18.76
C SER A 311 12.67 8.93 -17.87
N LEU A 312 12.33 8.41 -16.68
CA LEU A 312 11.49 9.11 -15.70
C LEU A 312 12.18 10.38 -15.19
N GLN A 313 11.50 11.52 -15.18
CA GLN A 313 11.99 12.73 -14.52
C GLN A 313 11.58 12.75 -13.05
N ASP A 314 11.99 13.80 -12.35
CA ASP A 314 11.59 14.02 -10.96
C ASP A 314 10.34 14.88 -10.92
N GLN A 315 9.36 14.54 -10.09
CA GLN A 315 8.05 15.21 -10.03
C GLN A 315 7.19 15.01 -11.28
N ASP A 316 7.36 13.88 -11.97
CA ASP A 316 6.47 13.48 -13.06
C ASP A 316 5.16 12.91 -12.52
N ILE A 317 4.09 13.10 -13.29
CA ILE A 317 2.89 12.28 -13.16
C ILE A 317 3.16 10.98 -13.92
N VAL A 318 3.13 9.86 -13.21
CA VAL A 318 3.23 8.54 -13.84
C VAL A 318 1.85 7.94 -14.00
N ARG A 319 1.60 7.35 -15.18
CA ARG A 319 0.49 6.42 -15.39
C ARG A 319 1.03 5.01 -15.21
N ALA A 320 0.41 4.27 -14.30
CA ALA A 320 0.61 2.83 -14.20
C ALA A 320 -0.48 2.11 -15.00
N SER A 321 -0.06 1.25 -15.91
CA SER A 321 -0.93 0.41 -16.74
C SER A 321 -0.45 -1.04 -16.73
N GLY A 322 -1.38 -1.98 -16.74
CA GLY A 322 -1.01 -3.40 -16.71
C GLY A 322 -2.20 -4.34 -16.78
N PRO A 323 -1.95 -5.64 -17.02
CA PRO A 323 -3.01 -6.62 -17.17
C PRO A 323 -3.87 -6.71 -15.90
N GLY A 324 -5.18 -6.57 -16.08
CA GLY A 324 -6.17 -6.80 -15.02
C GLY A 324 -6.33 -5.68 -13.99
N SER A 325 -5.69 -4.52 -14.18
CA SER A 325 -5.85 -3.34 -13.30
C SER A 325 -6.26 -2.11 -14.11
N ALA A 326 -7.08 -1.25 -13.52
CA ALA A 326 -7.40 0.04 -14.13
C ALA A 326 -6.18 0.96 -14.15
N ASP A 327 -6.06 1.88 -15.12
CA ASP A 327 -4.97 2.85 -15.08
C ASP A 327 -5.05 3.72 -13.83
N GLU A 328 -3.88 4.02 -13.27
CA GLU A 328 -3.72 4.83 -12.08
C GLU A 328 -2.68 5.92 -12.31
N TYR A 329 -2.98 7.14 -11.88
CA TYR A 329 -2.15 8.33 -12.09
C TYR A 329 -1.62 8.82 -10.75
N LEU A 330 -0.30 8.99 -10.64
CA LEU A 330 0.36 9.32 -9.38
C LEU A 330 1.50 10.32 -9.57
N ASP A 331 1.61 11.26 -8.63
CA ASP A 331 2.79 12.10 -8.51
C ASP A 331 3.98 11.24 -8.05
N SER A 332 5.01 11.20 -8.87
CA SER A 332 6.22 10.42 -8.64
C SER A 332 7.42 11.30 -8.29
N ARG A 333 8.33 10.79 -7.46
CA ARG A 333 9.59 11.47 -7.12
C ARG A 333 10.74 10.50 -7.05
N LYS A 334 11.91 10.95 -7.48
CA LYS A 334 13.17 10.24 -7.23
C LYS A 334 13.62 10.50 -5.80
N TYR A 335 14.38 9.59 -5.21
CA TYR A 335 14.92 9.73 -3.85
C TYR A 335 16.12 10.68 -3.79
N ARG A 336 15.86 11.95 -4.11
CA ARG A 336 16.82 13.04 -4.09
C ARG A 336 16.17 14.33 -3.62
N ALA A 337 16.99 15.22 -3.08
CA ALA A 337 16.60 16.55 -2.64
C ALA A 337 17.78 17.52 -2.70
N VAL A 338 17.51 18.80 -2.53
CA VAL A 338 18.54 19.85 -2.40
C VAL A 338 18.37 20.50 -1.04
N THR A 339 19.47 20.76 -0.34
CA THR A 339 19.43 21.40 0.97
C THR A 339 19.04 22.88 0.88
N ASP A 340 18.24 23.34 1.83
CA ASP A 340 17.86 24.73 2.01
C ASP A 340 19.01 25.58 2.62
N ALA A 341 18.72 26.86 2.89
CA ALA A 341 19.68 27.79 3.51
C ALA A 341 20.16 27.35 4.90
N ALA A 342 19.39 26.50 5.59
CA ALA A 342 19.74 25.92 6.88
C ALA A 342 20.42 24.55 6.73
N GLY A 343 20.84 24.15 5.52
CA GLY A 343 21.50 22.88 5.26
C GLY A 343 20.58 21.66 5.35
N ARG A 344 19.25 21.86 5.40
CA ARG A 344 18.27 20.79 5.60
C ARG A 344 17.63 20.38 4.30
N ALA A 345 17.42 19.08 4.13
CA ALA A 345 16.68 18.51 3.02
C ALA A 345 15.69 17.45 3.54
N ARG A 346 14.60 17.25 2.81
CA ARG A 346 13.66 16.14 3.03
C ARG A 346 13.63 15.29 1.77
N LEU A 347 14.00 14.02 1.90
CA LEU A 347 13.83 13.05 0.83
C LEU A 347 12.35 12.65 0.75
N PRO A 348 11.87 12.02 -0.33
CA PRO A 348 10.55 11.40 -0.31
C PRO A 348 10.40 10.37 0.82
N GLU A 349 9.16 10.11 1.23
CA GLU A 349 8.85 9.06 2.21
C GLU A 349 9.36 7.70 1.72
N LEU A 350 10.12 7.03 2.57
CA LEU A 350 10.80 5.78 2.27
C LEU A 350 10.06 4.61 2.89
N ALA A 351 9.89 3.52 2.13
CA ALA A 351 9.35 2.25 2.60
C ALA A 351 10.12 1.07 1.98
N ARG A 352 9.86 -0.14 2.49
CA ARG A 352 10.27 -1.42 1.87
C ARG A 352 11.79 -1.64 1.70
N VAL A 353 12.63 -0.88 2.41
CA VAL A 353 14.09 -1.07 2.43
C VAL A 353 14.61 -1.19 3.86
N ALA A 354 15.52 -2.13 4.11
CA ALA A 354 16.11 -2.36 5.42
C ALA A 354 17.26 -1.37 5.70
N PHE A 355 18.06 -1.05 4.69
CA PHE A 355 19.13 -0.07 4.79
C PHE A 355 19.21 0.78 3.53
N VAL A 356 19.70 2.00 3.71
CA VAL A 356 20.01 2.93 2.62
C VAL A 356 21.39 3.54 2.83
N GLU A 357 22.07 3.85 1.74
CA GLU A 357 23.23 4.74 1.73
C GLU A 357 22.78 6.09 1.19
N VAL A 358 22.91 7.14 1.99
CA VAL A 358 22.58 8.50 1.61
C VAL A 358 23.87 9.26 1.37
N THR A 359 23.99 9.86 0.20
CA THR A 359 25.13 10.66 -0.22
C THR A 359 24.73 12.12 -0.33
N ALA A 360 25.54 13.02 0.23
CA ALA A 360 25.46 14.45 -0.01
C ALA A 360 26.66 14.91 -0.84
N THR A 361 26.40 15.74 -1.85
CA THR A 361 27.41 16.31 -2.75
C THR A 361 27.24 17.82 -2.85
N ALA A 362 28.33 18.57 -2.65
CA ALA A 362 28.38 20.02 -2.83
C ALA A 362 29.68 20.40 -3.57
N GLY A 363 29.55 20.79 -4.85
CA GLY A 363 30.71 20.98 -5.72
C GLY A 363 31.47 19.67 -5.92
N VAL A 364 32.77 19.66 -5.59
CA VAL A 364 33.64 18.48 -5.67
C VAL A 364 33.65 17.62 -4.40
N GLN A 365 33.05 18.11 -3.31
CA GLN A 365 33.01 17.41 -2.04
C GLN A 365 31.81 16.48 -1.99
N SER A 366 32.02 15.28 -1.45
CA SER A 366 30.96 14.34 -1.15
C SER A 366 31.19 13.62 0.18
N THR A 367 30.10 13.18 0.78
CA THR A 367 30.10 12.33 1.98
C THR A 367 28.91 11.39 1.91
N SER A 368 29.04 10.20 2.48
CA SER A 368 27.98 9.18 2.47
C SER A 368 27.86 8.55 3.83
N ALA A 369 26.64 8.24 4.24
CA ALA A 369 26.36 7.47 5.45
C ALA A 369 25.34 6.38 5.16
N ARG A 370 25.55 5.21 5.79
CA ARG A 370 24.55 4.15 5.80
C ARG A 370 23.61 4.35 6.98
N LEU A 371 22.31 4.23 6.72
CA LEU A 371 21.23 4.34 7.69
C LEU A 371 20.36 3.08 7.63
N ALA A 372 19.95 2.58 8.80
CA ALA A 372 18.85 1.64 8.95
C ALA A 372 17.61 2.45 9.38
N PRO A 373 16.61 2.67 8.51
CA PRO A 373 15.47 3.50 8.88
C PRO A 373 14.66 2.89 10.04
N ASP A 374 14.32 3.70 11.04
CA ASP A 374 13.45 3.34 12.15
C ASP A 374 11.99 3.62 11.80
N TYR A 375 11.38 2.64 11.13
CA TYR A 375 9.97 2.63 10.74
C TYR A 375 8.97 2.63 11.91
N SER A 376 9.42 2.58 13.16
CA SER A 376 8.53 2.84 14.31
C SER A 376 8.26 4.33 14.51
N ARG A 377 9.06 5.20 13.87
CA ARG A 377 8.95 6.65 13.89
C ARG A 377 8.33 7.16 12.60
N ARG A 378 7.81 8.39 12.66
CA ARG A 378 7.37 9.10 11.45
C ARG A 378 8.54 9.69 10.67
N SER A 379 9.64 10.00 11.35
CA SER A 379 10.80 10.65 10.74
C SER A 379 12.10 10.22 11.39
N ASP A 380 13.12 10.06 10.56
CA ASP A 380 14.52 9.90 10.97
C ASP A 380 15.35 11.10 10.52
N VAL A 381 16.35 11.45 11.34
CA VAL A 381 17.27 12.55 11.06
C VAL A 381 18.66 11.99 10.82
N LEU A 382 19.24 12.30 9.67
CA LEU A 382 20.60 11.94 9.30
C LEU A 382 21.48 13.18 9.21
N HIS A 383 22.62 13.15 9.89
CA HIS A 383 23.64 14.20 9.82
C HIS A 383 24.77 13.77 8.89
N LEU A 384 25.05 14.58 7.87
CA LEU A 384 26.12 14.36 6.91
C LEU A 384 27.14 15.50 7.02
N VAL A 385 28.39 15.16 7.31
CA VAL A 385 29.49 16.12 7.43
C VAL A 385 30.36 16.02 6.18
N LEU A 386 30.39 17.09 5.38
CA LEU A 386 31.27 17.19 4.23
C LEU A 386 32.70 17.46 4.69
N PRO A 387 33.72 16.85 4.04
CA PRO A 387 35.11 17.17 4.30
C PRO A 387 35.39 18.63 3.95
N SER A 388 36.29 19.28 4.69
CA SER A 388 36.68 20.68 4.52
C SER A 388 37.32 20.96 3.17
#